data_AF-A0A9D4U770-F1
#
_entry.id   AF-A0A9D4U770-F1
#
_cell.length_a   1.000
_cell.length_b   1.000
_cell.length_c   1.000
_cell.angle_alpha   90.00
_cell.angle_beta   90.00
_cell.angle_gamma   90.00
#
_symmetry.space_group_name_H-M   'P 1'
#
loop_
_entity.id
_entity.type
_entity.pdbx_description
1 polymer ?
#
loop_
_entity_poly.entity_id
_entity_poly.type
_entity_poly.pdbx_seq_one_letter_code
_entity_poly.pdbx_strand_id
1 'polypeptide(L)'
;MESLYVAVIAFSEFARNRAAFTKQQSPSFMSAFYDRAVRTNSYNEIVTKINVLAEQSSAQNASEGLQAPVHTDRLLEPTQEAVDSFLREQTGSEPPEMMRMATDFFDNSRMASKLCGTILQSIDKTRGQCERMDATLAEMPRSGEALGFMQQRVLVQGLSEMAAAENSFANSEACEMFVNVRNRYILLSLEVEERRRVVGRKVKMLRRWKGGCIGIAIALVAGATLGAVVVATHVVVSVAAAPAVALAAAVARGQVLQKREGVNDSGREVTGRGLEMDENEPRTQENVVAMTERATLHMDMSDALAKKAETSNDRTEKDATACGLEPRDGNIAVETNRSNGVVIMADLSQRGGCVRRWQGGGRGGDCWCWGMAMLVGQSVKLDALARSNFLVNRMLDTLRCLVTGLQDDVERNKRLVEFGWVHREEAACVQQVGKQLFRSHVHLVRQLANLEEQVVVCFLLINKARGNVLQEFSLKA
;
A
#
# COMPACT_ATOMS: atom_id res chain seq x y z
N MET A 1 -23.85 -2.67 20.14
CA MET A 1 -23.93 -2.53 18.66
C MET A 1 -22.84 -1.62 18.13
N GLU A 2 -22.50 -0.52 18.80
CA GLU A 2 -21.46 0.42 18.34
C GLU A 2 -20.08 -0.21 18.10
N SER A 3 -19.64 -1.15 18.94
CA SER A 3 -18.32 -1.78 18.77
C SER A 3 -18.23 -2.71 17.54
N LEU A 4 -19.35 -3.31 17.14
CA LEU A 4 -19.45 -4.10 15.90
C LEU A 4 -19.48 -3.20 14.66
N TYR A 5 -20.14 -2.05 14.76
CA TYR A 5 -20.21 -1.05 13.69
C TYR A 5 -18.84 -0.44 13.39
N VAL A 6 -18.09 -0.03 14.41
CA VAL A 6 -16.70 0.48 14.27
C VAL A 6 -15.80 -0.56 13.62
N ALA A 7 -15.89 -1.84 14.03
CA ALA A 7 -15.10 -2.90 13.42
C ALA A 7 -15.44 -3.11 11.94
N VAL A 8 -16.73 -3.10 11.56
CA VAL A 8 -17.16 -3.27 10.16
C VAL A 8 -16.68 -2.12 9.27
N ILE A 9 -16.77 -0.87 9.75
CA ILE A 9 -16.23 0.29 9.04
C ILE A 9 -14.73 0.11 8.81
N ALA A 10 -13.98 -0.18 9.87
CA ALA A 10 -12.54 -0.38 9.83
C ALA A 10 -12.12 -1.50 8.84
N PHE A 11 -12.92 -2.57 8.72
CA PHE A 11 -12.68 -3.63 7.72
C PHE A 11 -12.96 -3.18 6.29
N SER A 12 -14.04 -2.43 6.07
CA SER A 12 -14.39 -1.90 4.74
C SER A 12 -13.31 -0.93 4.23
N GLU A 13 -12.77 -0.09 5.11
CA GLU A 13 -11.69 0.84 4.81
C GLU A 13 -10.38 0.11 4.52
N PHE A 14 -10.02 -0.90 5.32
CA PHE A 14 -8.81 -1.70 5.07
C PHE A 14 -8.84 -2.38 3.69
N ALA A 15 -9.98 -2.96 3.30
CA ALA A 15 -10.12 -3.61 1.98
C ALA A 15 -10.09 -2.58 0.83
N ARG A 16 -10.76 -1.43 1.01
CA ARG A 16 -10.78 -0.33 0.03
C ARG A 16 -9.39 0.28 -0.17
N ASN A 17 -8.64 0.51 0.91
CA ASN A 17 -7.29 1.05 0.86
C ASN A 17 -6.31 0.11 0.15
N ARG A 18 -6.43 -1.20 0.38
CA ARG A 18 -5.62 -2.20 -0.33
C ARG A 18 -5.91 -2.26 -1.84
N ALA A 19 -7.18 -2.12 -2.25
CA ALA A 19 -7.55 -2.08 -3.67
C ALA A 19 -7.10 -0.78 -4.35
N ALA A 20 -7.25 0.36 -3.68
CA ALA A 20 -6.77 1.66 -4.15
C ALA A 20 -5.23 1.66 -4.31
N PHE A 21 -4.51 1.04 -3.38
CA PHE A 21 -3.06 0.85 -3.43
C PHE A 21 -2.60 0.16 -4.72
N THR A 22 -3.22 -0.98 -5.05
CA THR A 22 -2.87 -1.75 -6.26
C THR A 22 -3.14 -0.96 -7.54
N LYS A 23 -4.17 -0.10 -7.55
CA LYS A 23 -4.48 0.76 -8.70
C LYS A 23 -3.45 1.88 -8.86
N GLN A 24 -2.95 2.45 -7.76
CA GLN A 24 -1.96 3.53 -7.77
C GLN A 24 -0.56 3.07 -8.18
N GLN A 25 -0.25 1.78 -8.11
CA GLN A 25 1.01 1.22 -8.63
C GLN A 25 1.02 1.04 -10.16
N SER A 26 -0.10 1.26 -10.85
CA SER A 26 -0.20 1.03 -12.29
C SER A 26 0.55 2.11 -13.10
N PRO A 27 1.16 1.74 -14.25
CA PRO A 27 1.79 2.71 -15.16
C PRO A 27 0.83 3.79 -15.66
N SER A 28 -0.44 3.44 -15.88
CA SER A 28 -1.50 4.36 -16.32
C SER A 28 -1.90 5.38 -15.25
N PHE A 29 -1.73 5.05 -13.96
CA PHE A 29 -1.93 6.02 -12.89
C PHE A 29 -0.84 7.09 -12.91
N MET A 30 0.42 6.70 -13.14
CA MET A 30 1.54 7.65 -13.21
C MET A 30 1.40 8.63 -14.38
N SER A 31 1.01 8.15 -15.57
CA SER A 31 0.79 9.03 -16.72
C SER A 31 -0.37 10.00 -16.49
N ALA A 32 -1.49 9.52 -15.95
CA ALA A 32 -2.64 10.37 -15.63
C ALA A 32 -2.33 11.39 -14.50
N PHE A 33 -1.51 11.01 -13.52
CA PHE A 33 -1.05 11.93 -12.49
C PHE A 33 -0.17 13.02 -13.09
N TYR A 34 0.78 12.65 -13.96
CA TYR A 34 1.65 13.58 -14.68
C TYR A 34 0.84 14.60 -15.48
N ASP A 35 -0.08 14.14 -16.34
CA ASP A 35 -0.93 15.02 -17.17
C ASP A 35 -1.74 16.01 -16.34
N ARG A 36 -2.17 15.59 -15.14
CA ARG A 36 -2.92 16.44 -14.21
C ARG A 36 -2.01 17.42 -13.49
N ALA A 37 -0.83 16.99 -13.06
CA ALA A 37 0.11 17.79 -12.28
C ALA A 37 0.65 18.98 -13.09
N VAL A 38 0.95 18.79 -14.38
CA VAL A 38 1.49 19.87 -15.24
C VAL A 38 0.42 20.93 -15.55
N ARG A 39 -0.87 20.60 -15.44
CA ARG A 39 -1.98 21.52 -15.72
C ARG A 39 -2.48 22.30 -14.50
N THR A 40 -1.94 22.06 -13.31
CA THR A 40 -2.42 22.70 -12.08
C THR A 40 -1.61 23.94 -11.71
N ASN A 41 -2.23 24.90 -11.01
CA ASN A 41 -1.56 26.08 -10.49
C ASN A 41 -0.35 25.75 -9.60
N SER A 42 -0.35 24.59 -8.94
CA SER A 42 0.77 24.10 -8.13
C SER A 42 2.06 23.92 -8.93
N TYR A 43 1.98 23.55 -10.22
CA TYR A 43 3.15 23.44 -11.09
C TYR A 43 3.79 24.81 -11.30
N ASN A 44 2.97 25.78 -11.72
CA ASN A 44 3.43 27.15 -11.92
C ASN A 44 3.99 27.74 -10.62
N GLU A 45 3.36 27.45 -9.48
CA GLU A 45 3.85 27.88 -8.18
C GLU A 45 5.25 27.32 -7.88
N ILE A 46 5.49 26.03 -8.07
CA ILE A 46 6.83 25.45 -7.88
C ILE A 46 7.84 26.04 -8.85
N VAL A 47 7.49 26.22 -10.13
CA VAL A 47 8.37 26.86 -11.12
C VAL A 47 8.74 28.27 -10.67
N THR A 48 7.77 29.07 -10.23
CA THR A 48 8.05 30.44 -9.74
C THR A 48 8.96 30.42 -8.50
N LYS A 49 8.75 29.49 -7.56
CA LYS A 49 9.63 29.34 -6.39
C LYS A 49 11.04 28.92 -6.79
N ILE A 50 11.20 28.01 -7.76
CA ILE A 50 12.51 27.61 -8.29
C ILE A 50 13.24 28.82 -8.87
N ASN A 51 12.58 29.62 -9.71
CA ASN A 51 13.18 30.80 -10.32
C ASN A 51 13.62 31.83 -9.26
N VAL A 52 12.78 32.10 -8.26
CA VAL A 52 13.11 33.00 -7.15
C VAL A 52 14.33 32.48 -6.36
N LEU A 53 14.41 31.18 -6.10
CA LEU A 53 15.56 30.59 -5.41
C LEU A 53 16.84 30.66 -6.26
N ALA A 54 16.73 30.51 -7.58
CA ALA A 54 17.86 30.66 -8.50
C ALA A 54 18.38 32.11 -8.49
N GLU A 55 17.49 33.10 -8.53
CA GLU A 55 17.85 34.52 -8.44
C GLU A 55 18.54 34.85 -7.11
N GLN A 56 18.02 34.34 -5.99
CA GLN A 56 18.62 34.53 -4.66
C GLN A 56 20.02 33.91 -4.56
N SER A 57 20.19 32.70 -5.10
CA SER A 57 21.49 32.03 -5.14
C SER A 57 22.48 32.83 -5.99
N SER A 58 22.06 33.37 -7.13
CA SER A 58 22.93 34.19 -7.99
C SER A 58 23.44 35.46 -7.28
N ALA A 59 22.57 36.14 -6.51
CA ALA A 59 22.92 37.32 -5.74
C ALA A 59 23.87 37.00 -4.56
N GLN A 60 23.68 35.85 -3.90
CA GLN A 60 24.55 35.38 -2.82
C GLN A 60 25.94 34.98 -3.33
N ASN A 61 26.00 34.27 -4.46
CA ASN A 61 27.26 33.85 -5.08
C ASN A 61 28.12 35.06 -5.54
N ALA A 62 27.48 36.16 -5.94
CA ALA A 62 28.17 37.42 -6.27
C ALA A 62 28.79 38.13 -5.05
N SER A 63 28.31 37.84 -3.83
CA SER A 63 28.77 38.48 -2.60
C SER A 63 29.76 37.63 -1.79
N GLU A 64 29.70 36.29 -1.88
CA GLU A 64 30.52 35.38 -1.04
C GLU A 64 31.49 34.48 -1.82
N GLY A 65 31.54 34.55 -3.16
CA GLY A 65 32.59 33.91 -3.97
C GLY A 65 32.60 32.37 -3.99
N LEU A 66 31.64 31.71 -3.35
CA LEU A 66 31.44 30.25 -3.36
C LEU A 66 30.07 29.93 -3.97
N GLN A 67 29.98 28.92 -4.86
CA GLN A 67 28.70 28.42 -5.37
C GLN A 67 27.93 27.74 -4.22
N ALA A 68 27.04 28.48 -3.56
CA ALA A 68 26.15 27.92 -2.56
C ALA A 68 25.08 27.05 -3.26
N PRO A 69 24.84 25.81 -2.81
CA PRO A 69 23.83 24.95 -3.41
C PRO A 69 22.43 25.57 -3.24
N VAL A 70 21.61 25.53 -4.29
CA VAL A 70 20.19 25.93 -4.25
C VAL A 70 19.51 25.19 -3.09
N HIS A 71 18.97 25.93 -2.12
CA HIS A 71 18.31 25.36 -0.95
C HIS A 71 16.91 24.85 -1.31
N THR A 72 16.85 23.75 -2.07
CA THR A 72 15.60 23.13 -2.53
C THR A 72 14.74 22.59 -1.40
N ASP A 73 15.28 22.47 -0.18
CA ASP A 73 14.52 22.17 1.04
C ASP A 73 13.38 23.18 1.29
N ARG A 74 13.49 24.42 0.78
CA ARG A 74 12.44 25.46 0.87
C ARG A 74 11.25 25.21 -0.08
N LEU A 75 11.41 24.34 -1.07
CA LEU A 75 10.35 23.93 -1.98
C LEU A 75 9.47 22.83 -1.38
N LEU A 76 9.87 22.27 -0.23
CA LEU A 76 9.20 21.15 0.38
C LEU A 76 7.98 21.57 1.19
N GLU A 77 6.86 20.93 0.91
CA GLU A 77 5.60 21.10 1.64
C GLU A 77 5.08 19.73 2.09
N PRO A 78 4.69 19.56 3.38
CA PRO A 78 4.96 20.42 4.53
C PRO A 78 6.45 20.77 4.67
N THR A 79 6.76 21.95 5.21
CA THR A 79 8.14 22.39 5.42
C THR A 79 8.86 21.48 6.39
N GLN A 80 10.18 21.50 6.36
CA GLN A 80 10.94 20.64 7.25
C GLN A 80 10.73 21.00 8.73
N GLU A 81 10.60 22.28 9.05
CA GLU A 81 10.30 22.77 10.39
C GLU A 81 8.96 22.22 10.88
N ALA A 82 7.93 22.19 10.02
CA ALA A 82 6.62 21.63 10.34
C ALA A 82 6.67 20.11 10.55
N VAL A 83 7.51 19.41 9.80
CA VAL A 83 7.76 17.97 10.01
C VAL A 83 8.48 17.75 11.34
N ASP A 84 9.51 18.53 11.65
CA ASP A 84 10.29 18.37 12.87
C ASP A 84 9.45 18.70 14.12
N SER A 85 8.60 19.73 14.06
CA SER A 85 7.65 20.04 15.13
C SER A 85 6.64 18.90 15.33
N PHE A 86 6.08 18.38 14.23
CA PHE A 86 5.16 17.25 14.26
C PHE A 86 5.79 15.99 14.87
N LEU A 87 6.98 15.61 14.42
CA LEU A 87 7.68 14.42 14.91
C LEU A 87 7.98 14.53 16.42
N ARG A 88 8.31 15.73 16.91
CA ARG A 88 8.50 15.99 18.35
C ARG A 88 7.19 15.84 19.12
N GLU A 89 6.10 16.43 18.63
CA GLU A 89 4.79 16.38 19.30
C GLU A 89 4.20 14.97 19.36
N GLN A 90 4.47 14.13 18.36
CA GLN A 90 3.98 12.75 18.32
C GLN A 90 4.82 11.75 19.13
N THR A 91 5.87 12.21 19.81
CA THR A 91 6.74 11.35 20.63
C THR A 91 5.92 10.66 21.73
N GLY A 92 5.66 9.35 21.56
CA GLY A 92 4.92 8.52 22.51
C GLY A 92 3.49 8.13 22.11
N SER A 93 2.93 8.70 21.03
CA SER A 93 1.60 8.30 20.53
C SER A 93 1.61 7.07 19.62
N GLU A 94 2.75 6.77 18.99
CA GLU A 94 2.89 5.70 18.01
C GLU A 94 3.99 4.70 18.40
N PRO A 95 3.95 3.45 17.88
CA PRO A 95 5.05 2.51 18.04
C PRO A 95 6.36 3.11 17.50
N PRO A 96 7.51 2.95 18.20
CA PRO A 96 8.79 3.54 17.80
C PRO A 96 9.20 3.21 16.36
N GLU A 97 8.91 1.99 15.91
CA GLU A 97 9.21 1.51 14.56
C GLU A 97 8.40 2.28 13.50
N MET A 98 7.14 2.63 13.80
CA MET A 98 6.29 3.39 12.88
C MET A 98 6.79 4.82 12.74
N MET A 99 7.12 5.45 13.86
CA MET A 99 7.67 6.79 13.88
C MET A 99 9.01 6.84 13.14
N ARG A 100 9.87 5.83 13.34
CA ARG A 100 11.12 5.69 12.61
C ARG A 100 10.91 5.62 11.10
N MET A 101 10.00 4.79 10.60
CA MET A 101 9.69 4.72 9.17
C MET A 101 9.16 6.04 8.61
N ALA A 102 8.39 6.81 9.38
CA ALA A 102 7.94 8.14 8.99
C ALA A 102 9.10 9.14 8.91
N THR A 103 9.98 9.15 9.92
CA THR A 103 11.21 9.95 9.91
C THR A 103 12.08 9.61 8.70
N ASP A 104 12.33 8.32 8.47
CA ASP A 104 13.11 7.86 7.31
C ASP A 104 12.49 8.31 5.99
N PHE A 105 11.15 8.25 5.87
CA PHE A 105 10.45 8.77 4.70
C PHE A 105 10.71 10.27 4.48
N PHE A 106 10.56 11.08 5.52
CA PHE A 106 10.76 12.53 5.41
C PHE A 106 12.23 12.89 5.10
N ASP A 107 13.18 12.19 5.71
CA ASP A 107 14.61 12.36 5.43
C ASP A 107 14.95 11.95 3.99
N ASN A 108 14.43 10.82 3.53
CA ASN A 108 14.60 10.37 2.15
C ASN A 108 14.01 11.40 1.16
N SER A 109 12.83 11.96 1.48
CA SER A 109 12.20 12.99 0.64
C SER A 109 12.99 14.29 0.58
N ARG A 110 13.66 14.65 1.68
CA ARG A 110 14.58 15.79 1.72
C ARG A 110 15.81 15.52 0.85
N MET A 111 16.40 14.33 0.92
CA MET A 111 17.53 13.99 0.05
C MET A 111 17.13 13.95 -1.43
N ALA A 112 15.93 13.46 -1.76
CA ALA A 112 15.40 13.50 -3.13
C ALA A 112 15.25 14.95 -3.65
N SER A 113 14.81 15.87 -2.78
CA SER A 113 14.75 17.31 -3.07
C SER A 113 16.13 17.90 -3.41
N LYS A 114 17.16 17.53 -2.64
CA LYS A 114 18.54 17.97 -2.87
C LYS A 114 19.07 17.46 -4.20
N LEU A 115 18.83 16.18 -4.49
CA LEU A 115 19.16 15.57 -5.78
C LEU A 115 18.49 16.31 -6.95
N CYS A 116 17.20 16.65 -6.82
CA CYS A 116 16.51 17.47 -7.82
C CYS A 116 17.18 18.84 -8.02
N GLY A 117 17.67 19.46 -6.94
CA GLY A 117 18.45 20.70 -7.00
C GLY A 117 19.77 20.54 -7.76
N THR A 118 20.52 19.45 -7.52
CA THR A 118 21.74 19.13 -8.27
C THR A 118 21.44 18.94 -9.76
N ILE A 119 20.33 18.29 -10.10
CA ILE A 119 19.92 18.09 -11.49
C ILE A 119 19.57 19.43 -12.16
N LEU A 120 18.84 20.32 -11.48
CA LEU A 120 18.54 21.67 -12.01
C LEU A 120 19.82 22.46 -12.29
N GLN A 121 20.81 22.39 -11.40
CA GLN A 121 22.11 23.03 -11.65
C GLN A 121 22.83 22.45 -12.88
N SER A 122 22.78 21.13 -13.08
CA SER A 122 23.32 20.50 -14.29
C SER A 122 22.57 20.93 -15.54
N ILE A 123 21.24 21.06 -15.48
CA ILE A 123 20.41 21.58 -16.58
C ILE A 123 20.83 23.00 -16.94
N ASP A 124 20.91 23.91 -15.96
CA ASP A 124 21.26 25.32 -16.20
C ASP A 124 22.67 25.47 -16.77
N LYS A 125 23.64 24.72 -16.23
CA LYS A 125 25.02 24.68 -16.76
C LYS A 125 25.05 24.22 -18.21
N THR A 126 24.34 23.14 -18.55
CA THR A 126 24.29 22.62 -19.92
C THR A 126 23.46 23.52 -20.86
N ARG A 127 22.44 24.21 -20.36
CA ARG A 127 21.66 25.20 -21.11
C ARG A 127 22.55 26.38 -21.53
N GLY A 128 23.34 26.93 -20.61
CA GLY A 128 24.32 27.98 -20.93
C GLY A 128 25.43 27.52 -21.89
N GLN A 129 25.74 26.21 -21.95
CA GLN A 129 26.60 25.64 -23.00
C GLN A 129 25.86 25.58 -24.35
N CYS A 130 24.58 25.19 -24.35
CA CYS A 130 23.75 25.14 -25.56
C CYS A 130 23.56 26.52 -26.20
N GLU A 131 23.34 27.57 -25.39
CA GLU A 131 23.19 28.95 -25.89
C GLU A 131 24.47 29.47 -26.57
N ARG A 132 25.64 29.16 -26.01
CA ARG A 132 26.93 29.47 -26.66
C ARG A 132 27.11 28.70 -27.96
N MET A 133 26.65 27.45 -28.01
CA MET A 133 26.66 26.65 -29.23
C MET A 133 25.70 27.24 -30.28
N ASP A 134 24.52 27.71 -29.90
CA ASP A 134 23.58 28.39 -30.81
C ASP A 134 24.21 29.62 -31.47
N ALA A 135 24.92 30.44 -30.69
CA ALA A 135 25.65 31.60 -31.22
C ALA A 135 26.75 31.19 -32.22
N THR A 136 27.47 30.08 -31.95
CA THR A 136 28.50 29.55 -32.86
C THR A 136 27.88 28.99 -34.15
N LEU A 137 26.77 28.28 -34.03
CA LEU A 137 26.09 27.64 -35.16
C LEU A 137 25.31 28.65 -36.02
N ALA A 138 24.92 29.81 -35.48
CA ALA A 138 24.27 30.88 -36.23
C ALA A 138 25.15 31.42 -37.38
N GLU A 139 26.47 31.31 -37.27
CA GLU A 139 27.45 31.71 -38.28
C GLU A 139 27.63 30.68 -39.42
N MET A 140 26.95 29.52 -39.35
CA MET A 140 26.98 28.52 -40.41
C MET A 140 26.25 28.99 -41.68
N PRO A 141 26.78 28.68 -42.88
CA PRO A 141 26.08 28.93 -44.14
C PRO A 141 24.70 28.26 -44.16
N ARG A 142 23.66 29.01 -44.53
CA ARG A 142 22.28 28.50 -44.63
C ARG A 142 22.05 27.59 -45.85
N SER A 143 22.96 27.61 -46.83
CA SER A 143 22.92 26.83 -48.07
C SER A 143 24.10 25.85 -48.14
N GLY A 144 24.08 24.95 -49.12
CA GLY A 144 25.15 23.97 -49.38
C GLY A 144 26.51 24.57 -49.80
N GLU A 145 26.72 25.87 -49.59
CA GLU A 145 27.97 26.57 -49.84
C GLU A 145 29.10 26.06 -48.94
N ALA A 146 30.32 26.11 -49.48
CA ALA A 146 31.52 25.77 -48.73
C ALA A 146 31.75 26.76 -47.58
N LEU A 147 32.30 26.27 -46.48
CA LEU A 147 32.62 27.09 -45.32
C LEU A 147 33.70 28.12 -45.68
N GLY A 148 33.40 29.41 -45.53
CA GLY A 148 34.39 30.46 -45.72
C GLY A 148 35.41 30.48 -44.57
N PHE A 149 36.57 31.10 -44.81
CA PHE A 149 37.70 31.12 -43.86
C PHE A 149 37.32 31.71 -42.49
N MET A 150 36.55 32.79 -42.45
CA MET A 150 36.12 33.41 -41.20
C MET A 150 35.12 32.53 -40.45
N GLN A 151 34.17 31.90 -41.15
CA GLN A 151 33.22 30.97 -40.54
C GLN A 151 33.93 29.72 -39.99
N GLN A 152 34.92 29.20 -40.71
CA GLN A 152 35.74 28.08 -40.25
C GLN A 152 36.48 28.43 -38.96
N ARG A 153 37.06 29.63 -38.87
CA ARG A 153 37.73 30.09 -37.64
C ARG A 153 36.77 30.17 -36.45
N VAL A 154 35.58 30.74 -36.64
CA VAL A 154 34.57 30.84 -35.58
C VAL A 154 34.11 29.46 -35.13
N LEU A 155 33.82 28.55 -36.08
CA LEU A 155 33.43 27.18 -35.74
C LEU A 155 34.52 26.46 -34.96
N VAL A 156 35.76 26.52 -35.45
CA VAL A 156 36.90 25.85 -34.80
C VAL A 156 37.12 26.39 -33.40
N GLN A 157 37.00 27.71 -33.20
CA GLN A 157 37.06 28.30 -31.87
C GLN A 157 35.94 27.80 -30.95
N GLY A 158 34.68 27.80 -31.41
CA GLY A 158 33.56 27.26 -30.63
C GLY A 158 33.72 25.76 -30.31
N LEU A 159 34.22 24.96 -31.26
CA LEU A 159 34.57 23.55 -31.02
C LEU A 159 35.62 23.42 -29.91
N SER A 160 36.63 24.28 -29.87
CA SER A 160 37.65 24.26 -28.82
C SER A 160 37.08 24.52 -27.42
N GLU A 161 36.19 25.51 -27.32
CA GLU A 161 35.56 25.90 -26.06
C GLU A 161 34.61 24.80 -25.55
N MET A 162 33.93 24.11 -26.48
CA MET A 162 33.08 22.97 -26.15
C MET A 162 33.87 21.72 -25.78
N ALA A 163 35.00 21.44 -26.44
CA ALA A 163 35.88 20.32 -26.09
C ALA A 163 36.42 20.47 -24.66
N ALA A 164 36.74 21.71 -24.27
CA ALA A 164 37.23 22.04 -22.93
C ALA A 164 36.14 22.00 -21.85
N ALA A 165 34.85 22.03 -22.23
CA ALA A 165 33.76 22.05 -21.27
C ALA A 165 33.58 20.69 -20.58
N GLU A 166 33.32 20.74 -19.27
CA GLU A 166 32.98 19.56 -18.48
C GLU A 166 31.50 19.18 -18.68
N ASN A 167 31.25 17.86 -18.73
CA ASN A 167 29.90 17.31 -18.79
C ASN A 167 29.27 17.39 -17.39
N SER A 168 28.31 18.31 -17.22
CA SER A 168 27.67 18.55 -15.93
C SER A 168 26.79 17.39 -15.42
N PHE A 169 26.42 16.44 -16.30
CA PHE A 169 25.69 15.22 -15.92
C PHE A 169 26.61 14.04 -15.62
N ALA A 170 27.90 14.11 -15.97
CA ALA A 170 28.89 13.09 -15.64
C ALA A 170 29.48 13.27 -14.22
N ASN A 171 28.91 14.15 -13.39
CA ASN A 171 29.37 14.39 -12.03
C ASN A 171 29.22 13.12 -11.17
N SER A 172 30.35 12.63 -10.65
CA SER A 172 30.40 11.47 -9.74
C SER A 172 29.55 11.67 -8.48
N GLU A 173 29.47 12.89 -7.95
CA GLU A 173 28.69 13.22 -6.75
C GLU A 173 27.18 13.05 -7.01
N ALA A 174 26.67 13.52 -8.14
CA ALA A 174 25.27 13.37 -8.51
C ALA A 174 24.90 11.88 -8.70
N CYS A 175 25.78 11.11 -9.35
CA CYS A 175 25.62 9.67 -9.50
C CYS A 175 25.59 8.93 -8.15
N GLU A 176 26.50 9.26 -7.23
CA GLU A 176 26.51 8.68 -5.88
C GLU A 176 25.23 9.05 -5.12
N MET A 177 24.80 10.31 -5.21
CA MET A 177 23.56 10.77 -4.59
C MET A 177 22.34 10.02 -5.14
N PHE A 178 22.25 9.79 -6.45
CA PHE A 178 21.20 8.96 -7.06
C PHE A 178 21.16 7.55 -6.45
N VAL A 179 22.32 6.88 -6.36
CA VAL A 179 22.42 5.52 -5.82
C VAL A 179 22.02 5.50 -4.35
N ASN A 180 22.51 6.45 -3.57
CA ASN A 180 22.23 6.55 -2.14
C ASN A 180 20.73 6.77 -1.89
N VAL A 181 20.14 7.81 -2.48
CA VAL A 181 18.71 8.14 -2.30
C VAL A 181 17.84 6.95 -2.69
N ARG A 182 18.08 6.36 -3.87
CA ARG A 182 17.31 5.20 -4.33
C ARG A 182 17.44 4.01 -3.37
N ASN A 183 18.64 3.70 -2.89
CA ASN A 183 18.84 2.60 -1.95
C ASN A 183 18.06 2.83 -0.64
N ARG A 184 18.03 4.07 -0.12
CA ARG A 184 17.23 4.39 1.08
C ARG A 184 15.72 4.21 0.84
N TYR A 185 15.20 4.61 -0.32
CA TYR A 185 13.81 4.35 -0.71
C TYR A 185 13.50 2.85 -0.85
N ILE A 186 14.42 2.06 -1.41
CA ILE A 186 14.27 0.60 -1.51
C ILE A 186 14.23 -0.04 -0.12
N LEU A 187 15.17 0.32 0.76
CA LEU A 187 15.24 -0.19 2.12
C LEU A 187 13.96 0.12 2.91
N LEU A 188 13.47 1.36 2.82
CA LEU A 188 12.22 1.74 3.47
C LEU A 188 11.02 0.98 2.90
N SER A 189 10.99 0.71 1.59
CA SER A 189 9.94 -0.12 0.99
C SER A 189 9.91 -1.53 1.59
N LEU A 190 11.08 -2.14 1.75
CA LEU A 190 11.21 -3.48 2.32
C LEU A 190 10.73 -3.51 3.78
N GLU A 191 11.14 -2.51 4.57
CA GLU A 191 10.74 -2.41 5.97
C GLU A 191 9.22 -2.20 6.13
N VAL A 192 8.64 -1.28 5.36
CA VAL A 192 7.20 -1.02 5.38
C VAL A 192 6.42 -2.27 4.96
N GLU A 193 6.87 -2.99 3.93
CA GLU A 193 6.23 -4.24 3.49
C GLU A 193 6.33 -5.36 4.54
N GLU A 194 7.47 -5.48 5.21
CA GLU A 194 7.62 -6.43 6.31
C GLU A 194 6.61 -6.12 7.43
N ARG A 195 6.50 -4.85 7.83
CA ARG A 195 5.55 -4.42 8.86
C ARG A 195 4.10 -4.60 8.43
N ARG A 196 3.76 -4.30 7.17
CA ARG A 196 2.44 -4.59 6.58
C ARG A 196 2.10 -6.07 6.68
N ARG A 197 3.03 -6.97 6.41
CA ARG A 197 2.82 -8.43 6.54
C ARG A 197 2.59 -8.82 8.00
N VAL A 198 3.32 -8.25 8.95
CA VAL A 198 3.14 -8.51 10.39
C VAL A 198 1.76 -8.04 10.85
N VAL A 199 1.38 -6.79 10.58
CA VAL A 199 0.05 -6.23 10.93
C VAL A 199 -1.05 -7.03 10.24
N GLY A 200 -0.89 -7.33 8.96
CA GLY A 200 -1.84 -8.14 8.20
C GLY A 200 -2.04 -9.55 8.78
N ARG A 201 -0.98 -10.19 9.28
CA ARG A 201 -1.07 -11.49 9.98
C ARG A 201 -1.85 -11.35 11.30
N LYS A 202 -1.59 -10.30 12.09
CA LYS A 202 -2.33 -10.01 13.34
C LYS A 202 -3.82 -9.78 13.08
N VAL A 203 -4.16 -8.98 12.06
CA VAL A 203 -5.55 -8.73 11.65
C VAL A 203 -6.24 -10.01 11.17
N LYS A 204 -5.55 -10.87 10.41
CA LYS A 204 -6.09 -12.18 9.99
C LYS A 204 -6.33 -13.10 11.20
N MET A 205 -5.44 -13.08 12.19
CA MET A 205 -5.56 -13.89 13.41
C MET A 205 -6.76 -13.46 14.26
N LEU A 206 -6.91 -12.16 14.51
CA LEU A 206 -8.06 -11.62 15.27
C LEU A 206 -9.40 -11.92 14.57
N ARG A 207 -9.45 -11.88 13.23
CA ARG A 207 -10.62 -12.31 12.46
C ARG A 207 -11.00 -13.77 12.71
N ARG A 208 -10.01 -14.67 12.70
CA ARG A 208 -10.24 -16.10 12.95
C ARG A 208 -10.75 -16.37 14.35
N TRP A 209 -10.18 -15.70 15.35
CA TRP A 209 -10.63 -15.84 16.73
C TRP A 209 -12.07 -15.35 16.93
N LYS A 210 -12.47 -14.22 16.33
CA LYS A 210 -13.87 -13.76 16.38
C LYS A 210 -14.83 -14.76 15.72
N GLY A 211 -14.48 -15.28 14.55
CA GLY A 211 -15.27 -16.33 13.90
C GLY A 211 -15.40 -17.58 14.76
N GLY A 212 -14.32 -17.98 15.45
CA GLY A 212 -14.32 -19.09 16.40
C GLY A 212 -15.21 -18.85 17.62
N CYS A 213 -15.10 -17.68 18.27
CA CYS A 213 -15.93 -17.34 19.44
C CYS A 213 -17.43 -17.27 19.09
N ILE A 214 -17.78 -16.68 17.94
CA ILE A 214 -19.16 -16.67 17.45
C ILE A 214 -19.64 -18.10 17.17
N GLY A 215 -18.81 -18.92 16.53
CA GLY A 215 -19.11 -20.33 16.28
C GLY A 215 -19.37 -21.13 17.56
N ILE A 216 -18.53 -20.96 18.60
CA ILE A 216 -18.70 -21.61 19.89
C ILE A 216 -19.99 -21.14 20.58
N ALA A 217 -20.29 -19.84 20.56
CA ALA A 217 -21.52 -19.31 21.15
C ALA A 217 -22.78 -19.88 20.47
N ILE A 218 -22.78 -19.96 19.13
CA ILE A 218 -23.87 -20.58 18.37
C ILE A 218 -24.02 -22.07 18.73
N ALA A 219 -22.91 -22.80 18.82
CA ALA A 219 -22.92 -24.22 19.20
C ALA A 219 -23.47 -24.46 20.62
N LEU A 220 -23.12 -23.61 21.58
CA LEU A 220 -23.63 -23.70 22.96
C LEU A 220 -25.14 -23.44 23.04
N VAL A 221 -25.64 -22.40 22.34
CA VAL A 221 -27.08 -22.09 22.30
C VAL A 221 -27.85 -23.21 21.61
N ALA A 222 -27.38 -23.66 20.43
CA ALA A 222 -28.00 -24.77 19.71
C ALA A 222 -28.01 -26.05 20.57
N GLY A 223 -26.89 -26.38 21.23
CA GLY A 223 -26.78 -27.52 22.12
C GLY A 223 -27.72 -27.45 23.33
N ALA A 224 -27.83 -26.29 23.98
CA ALA A 224 -28.76 -26.08 25.08
C ALA A 224 -30.22 -26.22 24.65
N THR A 225 -30.59 -25.69 23.47
CA THR A 225 -31.95 -25.82 22.92
C THR A 225 -32.29 -27.27 22.62
N LEU A 226 -31.38 -28.02 21.98
CA LEU A 226 -31.59 -29.45 21.68
C LEU A 226 -31.68 -30.28 22.96
N GLY A 227 -30.81 -30.04 23.94
CA GLY A 227 -30.83 -30.73 25.23
C GLY A 227 -32.13 -30.49 26.00
N ALA A 228 -32.64 -29.26 26.03
CA ALA A 228 -33.90 -28.92 26.67
C ALA A 228 -35.09 -29.65 26.02
N VAL A 229 -35.11 -29.74 24.69
CA VAL A 229 -36.15 -30.48 23.94
C VAL A 229 -36.13 -31.97 24.30
N VAL A 230 -34.95 -32.60 24.32
CA VAL A 230 -34.79 -34.02 24.66
C VAL A 230 -35.30 -34.31 26.09
N VAL A 231 -34.92 -33.48 27.07
CA VAL A 231 -35.38 -33.63 28.46
C VAL A 231 -36.90 -33.48 28.54
N ALA A 232 -37.48 -32.47 27.90
CA ALA A 232 -38.93 -32.27 27.88
C ALA A 232 -39.66 -33.49 27.27
N THR A 233 -39.15 -34.05 26.16
CA THR A 233 -39.74 -35.26 25.57
C THR A 233 -39.67 -36.47 26.50
N HIS A 234 -38.56 -36.70 27.21
CA HIS A 234 -38.46 -37.82 28.15
C HIS A 234 -39.37 -37.67 29.36
N VAL A 235 -39.56 -36.46 29.88
CA VAL A 235 -40.50 -36.19 30.97
C VAL A 235 -41.93 -36.47 30.51
N VAL A 236 -42.32 -36.05 29.30
CA VAL A 236 -43.66 -36.34 28.76
C VAL A 236 -43.87 -37.85 28.59
N VAL A 237 -42.91 -38.58 28.04
CA VAL A 237 -43.01 -40.05 27.85
C VAL A 237 -43.08 -40.78 29.18
N SER A 238 -42.27 -40.39 30.18
CA SER A 238 -42.27 -41.04 31.50
C SER A 238 -43.54 -40.75 32.29
N VAL A 239 -44.09 -39.54 32.21
CA VAL A 239 -45.40 -39.19 32.81
C VAL A 239 -46.54 -39.92 32.11
N ALA A 240 -46.53 -40.02 30.78
CA ALA A 240 -47.55 -40.74 30.02
C ALA A 240 -47.51 -42.27 30.21
N ALA A 241 -46.33 -42.84 30.51
CA ALA A 241 -46.17 -44.27 30.77
C ALA A 241 -46.54 -44.68 32.21
N ALA A 242 -46.53 -43.74 33.16
CA ALA A 242 -46.81 -44.02 34.58
C ALA A 242 -48.19 -44.67 34.85
N PRO A 243 -49.30 -44.27 34.20
CA PRO A 243 -50.60 -44.93 34.38
C PRO A 243 -50.61 -46.37 33.85
N ALA A 244 -49.93 -46.64 32.74
CA ALA A 244 -49.88 -47.97 32.13
C ALA A 244 -49.07 -48.96 32.98
N VAL A 245 -47.95 -48.51 33.54
CA VAL A 245 -47.12 -49.33 34.45
C VAL A 245 -47.86 -49.58 35.78
N ALA A 246 -48.57 -48.58 36.32
CA ALA A 246 -49.39 -48.76 37.51
C ALA A 246 -50.53 -49.78 37.28
N LEU A 247 -51.19 -49.75 36.12
CA LEU A 247 -52.19 -50.75 35.75
C LEU A 247 -51.58 -52.15 35.61
N ALA A 248 -50.44 -52.28 34.93
CA ALA A 248 -49.76 -53.56 34.76
C ALA A 248 -49.29 -54.16 36.09
N ALA A 249 -48.80 -53.33 37.01
CA ALA A 249 -48.41 -53.75 38.35
C ALA A 249 -49.62 -54.18 39.21
N ALA A 250 -50.77 -53.50 39.07
CA ALA A 250 -52.02 -53.90 39.73
C ALA A 250 -52.53 -55.25 39.20
N VAL A 251 -52.46 -55.47 37.88
CA VAL A 251 -52.83 -56.75 37.25
C VAL A 251 -51.88 -57.88 37.68
N ALA A 252 -50.57 -57.65 37.70
CA ALA A 252 -49.58 -58.64 38.14
C ALA A 252 -49.77 -59.00 39.63
N ARG A 253 -50.08 -58.03 40.50
CA ARG A 253 -50.45 -58.31 41.91
C ARG A 253 -51.75 -59.11 42.02
N GLY A 254 -52.71 -58.89 41.12
CA GLY A 254 -53.93 -59.71 41.03
C GLY A 254 -53.65 -61.17 40.63
N GLN A 255 -52.71 -61.40 39.70
CA GLN A 255 -52.34 -62.75 39.25
C GLN A 255 -51.50 -63.53 40.27
N VAL A 256 -50.64 -62.85 41.05
CA VAL A 256 -49.87 -63.50 42.14
C VAL A 256 -50.79 -63.92 43.31
N LEU A 257 -51.93 -63.24 43.51
CA LEU A 257 -52.92 -63.65 44.51
C LEU A 257 -53.83 -64.81 44.05
N GLN A 258 -53.91 -65.11 42.74
CA GLN A 258 -54.60 -66.31 42.23
C GLN A 258 -53.69 -67.55 42.15
N LYS A 259 -52.36 -67.42 42.26
CA LYS A 259 -51.42 -68.55 42.18
C LYS A 259 -51.06 -69.15 43.56
N ARG A 260 -51.97 -69.06 44.52
CA ARG A 260 -51.84 -69.70 45.86
C ARG A 260 -52.94 -70.72 46.17
N GLU A 261 -53.74 -71.11 45.17
CA GLU A 261 -54.62 -72.28 45.22
C GLU A 261 -54.44 -73.10 43.94
N GLY A 262 -54.03 -74.38 44.09
CA GLY A 262 -53.92 -75.32 42.96
C GLY A 262 -52.60 -76.11 42.95
N VAL A 263 -52.55 -77.15 43.77
CA VAL A 263 -51.51 -78.18 43.85
C VAL A 263 -51.94 -79.41 43.02
N ASN A 264 -51.00 -79.94 42.21
CA ASN A 264 -50.84 -81.29 41.61
C ASN A 264 -51.99 -81.85 40.72
N ASP A 265 -51.76 -82.58 39.62
CA ASP A 265 -50.95 -83.80 39.50
C ASP A 265 -50.71 -84.25 38.03
N SER A 266 -49.63 -85.04 37.88
CA SER A 266 -49.25 -86.12 36.92
C SER A 266 -49.64 -86.14 35.42
N GLY A 267 -48.69 -86.65 34.60
CA GLY A 267 -48.98 -87.32 33.32
C GLY A 267 -47.86 -87.25 32.27
N ARG A 268 -47.47 -88.37 31.69
CA ARG A 268 -46.23 -88.65 30.94
C ARG A 268 -46.53 -89.06 29.48
N GLU A 269 -45.57 -88.83 28.57
CA GLU A 269 -45.17 -89.65 27.39
C GLU A 269 -45.15 -89.04 25.95
N VAL A 270 -43.91 -88.90 25.44
CA VAL A 270 -43.22 -89.46 24.23
C VAL A 270 -43.81 -89.40 22.79
N THR A 271 -42.87 -89.17 21.85
CA THR A 271 -42.83 -89.29 20.36
C THR A 271 -43.14 -87.99 19.60
N GLY A 272 -42.43 -87.52 18.56
CA GLY A 272 -41.28 -87.99 17.77
C GLY A 272 -41.34 -87.38 16.35
N ARG A 273 -40.18 -87.12 15.72
CA ARG A 273 -39.92 -86.51 14.38
C ARG A 273 -40.05 -84.98 14.33
N GLY A 274 -39.15 -84.20 13.73
CA GLY A 274 -38.06 -84.45 12.78
C GLY A 274 -38.21 -83.45 11.63
N LEU A 275 -37.19 -82.60 11.40
CA LEU A 275 -36.68 -82.09 10.12
C LEU A 275 -35.82 -80.82 10.32
N GLU A 276 -34.52 -81.04 10.23
CA GLU A 276 -33.47 -80.35 9.46
C GLU A 276 -33.59 -78.88 9.00
N MET A 277 -32.45 -78.20 9.19
CA MET A 277 -31.68 -77.33 8.27
C MET A 277 -32.29 -76.00 7.79
N ASP A 278 -31.59 -74.89 7.98
CA ASP A 278 -30.40 -74.63 7.15
C ASP A 278 -29.45 -73.58 7.77
N GLU A 279 -28.16 -73.82 7.53
CA GLU A 279 -27.01 -72.97 7.80
C GLU A 279 -26.96 -71.81 6.78
N ASN A 280 -26.38 -70.67 7.16
CA ASN A 280 -25.15 -70.20 6.50
C ASN A 280 -24.68 -68.85 7.05
N GLU A 281 -23.57 -68.93 7.76
CA GLU A 281 -22.49 -67.95 7.69
C GLU A 281 -21.45 -68.50 6.70
N PRO A 282 -20.76 -67.66 5.92
CA PRO A 282 -19.30 -67.80 5.98
C PRO A 282 -18.52 -66.48 5.97
N ARG A 283 -17.61 -66.41 6.95
CA ARG A 283 -16.19 -66.04 6.91
C ARG A 283 -15.59 -65.46 5.61
N THR A 284 -15.02 -64.26 5.81
CA THR A 284 -13.66 -63.78 5.44
C THR A 284 -12.96 -64.29 4.17
N GLN A 285 -12.56 -63.35 3.31
CA GLN A 285 -11.16 -62.91 3.02
C GLN A 285 -10.93 -62.64 1.52
N GLU A 286 -10.62 -61.38 1.14
CA GLU A 286 -9.55 -60.98 0.19
C GLU A 286 -9.73 -59.53 -0.33
N ASN A 287 -8.95 -58.63 0.26
CA ASN A 287 -7.96 -57.77 -0.39
C ASN A 287 -8.12 -57.30 -1.86
N VAL A 288 -7.98 -55.96 -1.98
CA VAL A 288 -7.31 -55.19 -3.06
C VAL A 288 -8.16 -54.88 -4.31
N VAL A 289 -8.09 -53.60 -4.71
CA VAL A 289 -8.73 -52.95 -5.88
C VAL A 289 -10.16 -52.41 -5.68
N ALA A 290 -10.26 -51.24 -5.02
CA ALA A 290 -11.22 -50.20 -5.38
C ALA A 290 -10.82 -48.86 -4.73
N MET A 291 -9.56 -48.47 -4.92
CA MET A 291 -9.00 -47.18 -4.49
C MET A 291 -8.69 -46.35 -5.75
N THR A 292 -9.64 -46.21 -6.68
CA THR A 292 -9.43 -45.40 -7.89
C THR A 292 -10.71 -44.82 -8.52
N GLU A 293 -11.71 -44.43 -7.72
CA GLU A 293 -12.90 -43.76 -8.29
C GLU A 293 -13.55 -42.73 -7.34
N ARG A 294 -12.73 -42.03 -6.54
CA ARG A 294 -13.19 -40.95 -5.64
C ARG A 294 -12.57 -39.58 -5.90
N ALA A 295 -11.98 -39.37 -7.08
CA ALA A 295 -11.30 -38.14 -7.44
C ALA A 295 -12.00 -37.28 -8.52
N THR A 296 -13.11 -37.73 -9.11
CA THR A 296 -13.79 -36.99 -10.19
C THR A 296 -15.13 -36.35 -9.80
N LEU A 297 -15.59 -36.48 -8.55
CA LEU A 297 -16.84 -35.87 -8.07
C LEU A 297 -16.65 -34.65 -7.16
N HIS A 298 -15.44 -34.10 -7.05
CA HIS A 298 -15.15 -32.94 -6.20
C HIS A 298 -14.86 -31.62 -6.96
N MET A 299 -15.00 -31.62 -8.30
CA MET A 299 -14.79 -30.42 -9.12
C MET A 299 -16.08 -29.70 -9.57
N ASP A 300 -17.23 -30.37 -9.61
CA ASP A 300 -18.48 -29.73 -10.10
C ASP A 300 -19.22 -28.87 -9.05
N MET A 301 -18.82 -28.92 -7.78
CA MET A 301 -19.50 -28.15 -6.71
C MET A 301 -18.93 -26.73 -6.52
N SER A 302 -17.78 -26.42 -7.13
CA SER A 302 -17.16 -25.09 -7.11
C SER A 302 -17.87 -24.12 -8.07
N ASP A 303 -18.20 -24.57 -9.28
CA ASP A 303 -18.84 -23.74 -10.30
C ASP A 303 -20.32 -23.45 -10.00
N ALA A 304 -20.99 -24.36 -9.28
CA ALA A 304 -22.36 -24.16 -8.81
C ALA A 304 -22.48 -23.07 -7.72
N LEU A 305 -21.41 -22.80 -6.96
CA LEU A 305 -21.40 -21.75 -5.94
C LEU A 305 -20.96 -20.39 -6.48
N ALA A 306 -20.18 -20.35 -7.56
CA ALA A 306 -19.82 -19.10 -8.25
C ALA A 306 -21.03 -18.48 -8.97
N LYS A 307 -21.85 -19.28 -9.69
CA LYS A 307 -23.07 -18.80 -10.37
C LYS A 307 -24.16 -18.28 -9.44
N LYS A 308 -24.18 -18.73 -8.17
CA LYS A 308 -25.15 -18.29 -7.16
C LYS A 308 -24.76 -16.94 -6.53
N ALA A 309 -23.50 -16.53 -6.62
CA ALA A 309 -23.01 -15.25 -6.12
C ALA A 309 -23.29 -14.09 -7.10
N GLU A 310 -23.20 -14.33 -8.41
CA GLU A 310 -23.50 -13.30 -9.43
C GLU A 310 -24.99 -12.94 -9.49
N THR A 311 -25.88 -13.92 -9.33
CA THR A 311 -27.34 -13.68 -9.33
C THR A 311 -27.87 -12.99 -8.07
N SER A 312 -27.08 -12.93 -7.00
CA SER A 312 -27.42 -12.20 -5.77
C SER A 312 -27.06 -10.71 -5.83
N ASN A 313 -26.04 -10.34 -6.63
CA ASN A 313 -25.56 -8.96 -6.71
C ASN A 313 -26.50 -8.08 -7.58
N ASP A 314 -27.12 -8.69 -8.60
CA ASP A 314 -28.08 -8.05 -9.51
C ASP A 314 -29.43 -7.66 -8.84
N ARG A 315 -29.78 -8.29 -7.71
CA ARG A 315 -30.99 -7.92 -6.95
C ARG A 315 -30.75 -6.74 -6.02
N THR A 316 -29.56 -6.61 -5.45
CA THR A 316 -29.25 -5.54 -4.50
C THR A 316 -29.06 -4.16 -5.15
N GLU A 317 -28.73 -4.11 -6.45
CA GLU A 317 -28.58 -2.85 -7.19
C GLU A 317 -29.93 -2.27 -7.66
N LYS A 318 -30.94 -3.13 -7.89
CA LYS A 318 -32.31 -2.71 -8.22
C LYS A 318 -33.08 -2.12 -7.03
N ASP A 319 -32.79 -2.57 -5.81
CA ASP A 319 -33.49 -2.08 -4.60
C ASP A 319 -32.94 -0.74 -4.09
N ALA A 320 -31.72 -0.35 -4.48
CA ALA A 320 -31.11 0.94 -4.09
C ALA A 320 -31.63 2.15 -4.89
N THR A 321 -32.30 1.91 -6.03
CA THR A 321 -32.85 2.99 -6.88
C THR A 321 -34.29 3.37 -6.49
N ALA A 322 -34.90 2.66 -5.52
CA ALA A 322 -36.29 2.88 -5.08
C ALA A 322 -36.44 3.81 -3.85
N CYS A 323 -35.35 4.20 -3.18
CA CYS A 323 -35.39 5.09 -2.02
C CYS A 323 -34.60 6.38 -2.33
N GLY A 324 -35.22 7.30 -3.05
CA GLY A 324 -34.63 8.58 -3.45
C GLY A 324 -34.24 9.47 -2.27
N LEU A 325 -32.96 9.44 -1.89
CA LEU A 325 -32.36 10.38 -0.96
C LEU A 325 -31.09 10.97 -1.59
N GLU A 326 -31.23 12.19 -2.12
CA GLU A 326 -30.11 13.04 -2.51
C GLU A 326 -29.46 13.75 -1.30
N PRO A 327 -28.18 14.14 -1.39
CA PRO A 327 -27.45 14.77 -0.29
C PRO A 327 -27.74 16.28 -0.22
N ARG A 328 -27.80 16.83 1.00
CA ARG A 328 -27.85 18.29 1.24
C ARG A 328 -26.64 18.77 2.03
N ASP A 329 -26.08 19.86 1.50
CA ASP A 329 -24.96 20.67 1.97
C ASP A 329 -25.18 21.37 3.33
N GLY A 330 -24.08 21.79 3.97
CA GLY A 330 -24.02 23.12 4.59
C GLY A 330 -23.64 23.23 6.08
N ASN A 331 -22.41 23.69 6.32
CA ASN A 331 -21.95 24.71 7.28
C ASN A 331 -22.17 24.60 8.82
N ILE A 332 -21.02 24.47 9.51
CA ILE A 332 -20.44 25.26 10.63
C ILE A 332 -21.39 26.00 11.59
N ALA A 333 -21.24 25.72 12.91
CA ALA A 333 -21.35 26.73 13.97
C ALA A 333 -20.44 26.39 15.17
N VAL A 334 -19.76 27.43 15.66
CA VAL A 334 -18.89 27.51 16.84
C VAL A 334 -19.73 27.76 18.08
N GLU A 335 -19.43 27.10 19.20
CA GLU A 335 -19.83 27.62 20.52
C GLU A 335 -18.79 27.29 21.60
N THR A 336 -18.40 28.35 22.32
CA THR A 336 -17.46 28.40 23.44
C THR A 336 -18.19 28.25 24.77
N ASN A 337 -17.66 27.49 25.74
CA ASN A 337 -17.43 28.03 27.09
C ASN A 337 -16.51 27.15 27.98
N ARG A 338 -15.80 27.87 28.85
CA ARG A 338 -14.83 27.48 29.88
C ARG A 338 -15.40 26.57 30.98
N SER A 339 -14.55 25.68 31.50
CA SER A 339 -14.25 25.66 32.95
C SER A 339 -12.95 24.91 33.25
N ASN A 340 -12.18 25.52 34.15
CA ASN A 340 -10.88 25.14 34.69
C ASN A 340 -10.68 23.66 35.06
N GLY A 341 -9.46 23.19 34.81
CA GLY A 341 -8.94 21.93 35.34
C GLY A 341 -7.48 21.75 34.98
N VAL A 342 -6.60 22.60 35.53
CA VAL A 342 -5.16 22.32 35.52
C VAL A 342 -4.94 21.09 36.40
N VAL A 343 -4.63 19.95 35.78
CA VAL A 343 -4.05 18.80 36.46
C VAL A 343 -2.72 18.50 35.78
N ILE A 344 -1.65 18.88 36.48
CA ILE A 344 -0.29 18.45 36.21
C ILE A 344 -0.28 16.92 36.38
N MET A 345 -0.05 16.17 35.30
CA MET A 345 0.29 14.74 35.39
C MET A 345 1.59 14.51 34.64
N ALA A 346 2.60 14.24 35.46
CA ALA A 346 3.95 13.90 35.08
C ALA A 346 4.00 12.65 34.19
N ASP A 347 5.00 12.72 33.31
CA ASP A 347 5.72 11.65 32.64
C ASP A 347 5.51 10.23 33.22
N LEU A 348 4.91 9.37 32.41
CA LEU A 348 4.99 7.91 32.52
C LEU A 348 5.35 7.33 31.15
N SER A 349 6.44 7.83 30.58
CA SER A 349 7.23 7.06 29.63
C SER A 349 7.91 5.90 30.37
N GLN A 350 7.98 4.75 29.72
CA GLN A 350 8.64 3.51 30.15
C GLN A 350 7.86 2.62 31.14
N ARG A 351 7.06 1.72 30.57
CA ARG A 351 7.20 0.26 30.77
C ARG A 351 6.29 -0.49 29.81
N GLY A 352 6.92 -1.29 28.95
CA GLY A 352 6.23 -2.39 28.27
C GLY A 352 5.55 -3.26 29.31
N GLY A 353 4.24 -3.38 29.21
CA GLY A 353 3.42 -4.10 30.17
C GLY A 353 1.95 -3.88 29.90
N CYS A 354 1.39 -4.63 28.94
CA CYS A 354 -0.06 -4.82 28.83
C CYS A 354 -0.60 -5.64 30.02
N VAL A 355 -0.36 -5.23 31.27
CA VAL A 355 -1.09 -5.70 32.44
C VAL A 355 -0.99 -4.64 33.54
N ARG A 356 -2.05 -3.85 33.71
CA ARG A 356 -2.68 -3.43 34.99
C ARG A 356 -3.20 -1.98 34.92
N ARG A 357 -4.52 -1.87 34.74
CA ARG A 357 -5.50 -1.47 35.77
C ARG A 357 -6.72 -0.83 35.11
N TRP A 358 -7.55 -1.67 34.50
CA TRP A 358 -8.94 -1.30 34.22
C TRP A 358 -9.72 -1.48 35.53
N GLN A 359 -9.82 -0.40 36.30
CA GLN A 359 -10.85 -0.28 37.35
C GLN A 359 -12.10 0.31 36.70
N GLY A 360 -12.84 -0.57 36.03
CA GLY A 360 -14.13 -0.27 35.43
C GLY A 360 -14.64 -1.56 34.81
N GLY A 361 -15.75 -2.10 35.31
CA GLY A 361 -16.30 -3.39 34.91
C GLY A 361 -16.88 -3.40 33.48
N GLY A 362 -16.03 -3.20 32.47
CA GLY A 362 -16.37 -3.34 31.05
C GLY A 362 -16.15 -4.78 30.59
N ARG A 363 -17.17 -5.35 29.93
CA ARG A 363 -17.15 -6.69 29.34
C ARG A 363 -15.97 -6.83 28.37
N GLY A 364 -15.32 -8.00 28.35
CA GLY A 364 -14.14 -8.29 27.52
C GLY A 364 -14.28 -8.11 26.00
N GLY A 365 -15.40 -7.59 25.48
CA GLY A 365 -15.56 -7.14 24.08
C GLY A 365 -14.84 -5.82 23.76
N ASP A 366 -14.52 -4.99 24.76
CA ASP A 366 -13.94 -3.67 24.53
C ASP A 366 -12.46 -3.77 24.11
N CYS A 367 -11.65 -4.64 24.73
CA CYS A 367 -10.24 -4.85 24.35
C CYS A 367 -10.04 -5.28 22.89
N TRP A 368 -10.98 -6.04 22.31
CA TRP A 368 -10.87 -6.50 20.92
C TRP A 368 -11.11 -5.38 19.92
N CYS A 369 -12.09 -4.52 20.21
CA CYS A 369 -12.45 -3.42 19.33
C CYS A 369 -11.33 -2.38 19.32
N TRP A 370 -10.74 -2.10 20.49
CA TRP A 370 -9.54 -1.27 20.61
C TRP A 370 -8.33 -1.88 19.90
N GLY A 371 -8.05 -3.17 20.08
CA GLY A 371 -6.93 -3.85 19.40
C GLY A 371 -7.08 -3.91 17.89
N MET A 372 -8.31 -4.10 17.39
CA MET A 372 -8.61 -4.06 15.95
C MET A 372 -8.50 -2.65 15.38
N ALA A 373 -9.08 -1.64 16.05
CA ALA A 373 -8.99 -0.24 15.64
C ALA A 373 -7.53 0.21 15.56
N MET A 374 -6.71 -0.14 16.57
CA MET A 374 -5.28 0.12 16.56
C MET A 374 -4.58 -0.52 15.35
N LEU A 375 -4.80 -1.80 15.07
CA LEU A 375 -4.16 -2.47 13.93
C LEU A 375 -4.63 -1.93 12.57
N VAL A 376 -5.88 -1.50 12.47
CA VAL A 376 -6.39 -0.86 11.27
C VAL A 376 -5.73 0.52 11.10
N GLY A 377 -5.67 1.33 12.15
CA GLY A 377 -4.92 2.60 12.12
C GLY A 377 -3.46 2.41 11.69
N GLN A 378 -2.77 1.42 12.26
CA GLN A 378 -1.41 1.06 11.83
C GLN A 378 -1.33 0.69 10.35
N SER A 379 -2.32 -0.06 9.85
CA SER A 379 -2.33 -0.44 8.44
C SER A 379 -2.56 0.73 7.49
N VAL A 380 -3.38 1.72 7.86
CA VAL A 380 -3.60 2.92 7.05
C VAL A 380 -2.32 3.76 6.96
N LYS A 381 -1.61 3.92 8.08
CA LYS A 381 -0.32 4.63 8.14
C LYS A 381 0.75 3.94 7.29
N LEU A 382 0.87 2.61 7.41
CA LEU A 382 1.75 1.82 6.56
C LEU A 382 1.33 1.86 5.08
N ASP A 383 0.03 1.99 4.81
CA ASP A 383 -0.49 2.15 3.46
C ASP A 383 -0.06 3.48 2.84
N ALA A 384 -0.18 4.56 3.60
CA ALA A 384 0.28 5.89 3.22
C ALA A 384 1.80 5.92 2.94
N LEU A 385 2.61 5.35 3.83
CA LEU A 385 4.06 5.25 3.66
C LEU A 385 4.43 4.48 2.40
N ALA A 386 3.90 3.27 2.21
CA ALA A 386 4.24 2.45 1.06
C ALA A 386 3.90 3.15 -0.27
N ARG A 387 2.75 3.84 -0.35
CA ARG A 387 2.35 4.55 -1.57
C ARG A 387 3.27 5.70 -1.87
N SER A 388 3.47 6.55 -0.87
CA SER A 388 4.26 7.76 -0.94
C SER A 388 5.72 7.42 -1.29
N ASN A 389 6.24 6.35 -0.69
CA ASN A 389 7.58 5.86 -0.94
C ASN A 389 7.75 5.26 -2.35
N PHE A 390 6.81 4.41 -2.78
CA PHE A 390 6.81 3.85 -4.14
C PHE A 390 6.77 4.94 -5.21
N LEU A 391 5.92 5.95 -5.00
CA LEU A 391 5.68 7.04 -5.93
C LEU A 391 6.95 7.86 -6.19
N VAL A 392 7.64 8.29 -5.12
CA VAL A 392 8.89 9.05 -5.26
C VAL A 392 10.00 8.16 -5.82
N ASN A 393 10.13 6.92 -5.36
CA ASN A 393 11.14 5.99 -5.89
C ASN A 393 10.98 5.77 -7.40
N ARG A 394 9.74 5.60 -7.88
CA ARG A 394 9.45 5.44 -9.30
C ARG A 394 9.83 6.68 -10.11
N MET A 395 9.61 7.87 -9.57
CA MET A 395 10.01 9.11 -10.24
C MET A 395 11.53 9.27 -10.31
N LEU A 396 12.24 8.87 -9.25
CA LEU A 396 13.70 8.87 -9.26
C LEU A 396 14.29 7.96 -10.34
N ASP A 397 13.65 6.81 -10.63
CA ASP A 397 14.04 5.96 -11.76
C ASP A 397 13.87 6.68 -13.11
N THR A 398 12.77 7.41 -13.31
CA THR A 398 12.54 8.22 -14.52
C THR A 398 13.61 9.30 -14.67
N LEU A 399 13.88 10.06 -13.59
CA LEU A 399 14.93 11.09 -13.60
C LEU A 399 16.30 10.48 -13.91
N ARG A 400 16.64 9.35 -13.31
CA ARG A 400 17.91 8.66 -13.56
C ARG A 400 18.05 8.28 -15.03
N CYS A 401 17.01 7.70 -15.64
CA CYS A 401 17.03 7.33 -17.06
C CYS A 401 17.25 8.52 -17.98
N LEU A 402 16.58 9.65 -17.70
CA LEU A 402 16.74 10.88 -18.49
C LEU A 402 18.13 11.50 -18.30
N VAL A 403 18.63 11.55 -17.06
CA VAL A 403 19.99 12.03 -16.76
C VAL A 403 21.04 11.19 -17.45
N THR A 404 20.93 9.85 -17.42
CA THR A 404 21.88 8.98 -18.14
C THR A 404 21.81 9.19 -19.66
N GLY A 405 20.62 9.37 -20.22
CA GLY A 405 20.46 9.65 -21.65
C GLY A 405 21.08 10.99 -22.06
N LEU A 406 20.89 12.03 -21.25
CA LEU A 406 21.52 13.34 -21.45
C LEU A 406 23.04 13.28 -21.30
N GLN A 407 23.54 12.54 -20.31
CA GLN A 407 24.97 12.32 -20.14
C GLN A 407 25.58 11.69 -21.39
N ASP A 408 24.95 10.63 -21.92
CA ASP A 408 25.41 9.94 -23.12
C ASP A 408 25.34 10.83 -24.38
N ASP A 409 24.28 11.64 -24.51
CA ASP A 409 24.12 12.57 -25.63
C ASP A 409 25.15 13.71 -25.60
N VAL A 410 25.42 14.28 -24.42
CA VAL A 410 26.48 15.30 -24.23
C VAL A 410 27.84 14.69 -24.54
N GLU A 411 28.12 13.48 -24.06
CA GLU A 411 29.39 12.79 -24.32
C GLU A 411 29.56 12.40 -25.79
N ARG A 412 28.47 12.03 -26.47
CA ARG A 412 28.46 11.80 -27.92
C ARG A 412 28.80 13.08 -28.68
N ASN A 413 28.19 14.21 -28.31
CA ASN A 413 28.50 15.50 -28.92
C ASN A 413 29.94 15.92 -28.66
N LYS A 414 30.46 15.69 -27.45
CA LYS A 414 31.86 15.96 -27.12
C LYS A 414 32.83 15.19 -28.03
N ARG A 415 32.60 13.91 -28.27
CA ARG A 415 33.40 13.11 -29.22
C ARG A 415 33.35 13.66 -30.65
N LEU A 416 32.19 14.15 -31.10
CA LEU A 416 32.06 14.81 -32.42
C LEU A 416 32.86 16.12 -32.47
N VAL A 417 32.82 16.90 -31.39
CA VAL A 417 33.57 18.15 -31.26
C VAL A 417 35.07 17.88 -31.30
N GLU A 418 35.56 16.91 -30.53
CA GLU A 418 36.96 16.50 -30.51
C GLU A 418 37.43 16.03 -31.89
N PHE A 419 36.62 15.25 -32.60
CA PHE A 419 36.91 14.82 -33.96
C PHE A 419 37.05 16.01 -34.92
N GLY A 420 36.12 16.97 -34.87
CA GLY A 420 36.17 18.18 -35.69
C GLY A 420 37.35 19.10 -35.35
N TRP A 421 37.76 19.14 -34.08
CA TRP A 421 38.93 19.90 -33.62
C TRP A 421 40.25 19.31 -34.14
N VAL A 422 40.38 17.99 -34.14
CA VAL A 422 41.57 17.29 -34.70
C VAL A 422 41.71 17.57 -36.19
N HIS A 423 40.60 17.55 -36.94
CA HIS A 423 40.56 17.76 -38.39
C HIS A 423 40.21 19.20 -38.78
N ARG A 424 40.52 20.17 -37.92
CA ARG A 424 40.11 21.59 -38.08
C ARG A 424 40.60 22.28 -39.36
N GLU A 425 41.64 21.75 -39.99
CA GLU A 425 42.20 22.27 -41.25
C GLU A 425 41.31 21.89 -42.46
N GLU A 426 40.54 20.81 -42.35
CA GLU A 426 39.64 20.34 -43.39
C GLU A 426 38.27 21.03 -43.26
N ALA A 427 38.05 22.09 -44.06
CA ALA A 427 36.81 22.86 -44.04
C ALA A 427 35.55 21.99 -44.22
N ALA A 428 35.61 20.97 -45.08
CA ALA A 428 34.53 20.01 -45.29
C ALA A 428 34.23 19.17 -44.03
N CYS A 429 35.27 18.77 -43.30
CA CYS A 429 35.13 18.04 -42.05
C CYS A 429 34.47 18.91 -40.98
N VAL A 430 34.99 20.12 -40.75
CA VAL A 430 34.44 21.10 -39.79
C VAL A 430 32.98 21.43 -40.12
N GLN A 431 32.67 21.63 -41.40
CA GLN A 431 31.30 21.89 -41.85
C GLN A 431 30.37 20.69 -41.58
N GLN A 432 30.84 19.46 -41.80
CA GLN A 432 30.04 18.26 -41.56
C GLN A 432 29.80 18.03 -40.07
N VAL A 433 30.82 18.24 -39.24
CA VAL A 433 30.71 18.19 -37.77
C VAL A 433 29.71 19.24 -37.28
N GLY A 434 29.80 20.49 -37.77
CA GLY A 434 28.84 21.55 -37.46
C GLY A 434 27.40 21.17 -37.83
N LYS A 435 27.17 20.57 -39.00
CA LYS A 435 25.84 20.08 -39.43
C LYS A 435 25.30 18.98 -38.52
N GLN A 436 26.16 18.06 -38.08
CA GLN A 436 25.75 16.98 -37.16
C GLN A 436 25.45 17.53 -35.77
N LEU A 437 26.30 18.42 -35.25
CA LEU A 437 26.10 19.09 -33.96
C LEU A 437 24.79 19.89 -33.94
N PHE A 438 24.45 20.59 -35.04
CA PHE A 438 23.16 21.28 -35.13
C PHE A 438 21.97 20.33 -34.98
N ARG A 439 22.02 19.15 -35.61
CA ARG A 439 20.95 18.15 -35.51
C ARG A 439 20.85 17.56 -34.11
N SER A 440 21.97 17.26 -33.47
CA SER A 440 21.99 16.69 -32.12
C SER A 440 21.68 17.73 -31.03
N HIS A 441 22.03 19.00 -31.24
CA HIS A 441 21.73 20.10 -30.33
C HIS A 441 20.23 20.32 -30.16
N VAL A 442 19.45 20.32 -31.25
CA VAL A 442 17.98 20.45 -31.16
C VAL A 442 17.36 19.31 -30.34
N HIS A 443 17.91 18.10 -30.44
CA HIS A 443 17.50 16.98 -29.60
C HIS A 443 17.88 17.19 -28.13
N LEU A 444 19.12 17.63 -27.88
CA LEU A 444 19.64 17.90 -26.54
C LEU A 444 18.81 18.96 -25.80
N VAL A 445 18.51 20.10 -26.44
CA VAL A 445 17.68 21.16 -25.86
C VAL A 445 16.28 20.64 -25.50
N ARG A 446 15.68 19.82 -26.35
CA ARG A 446 14.38 19.19 -26.07
C ARG A 446 14.46 18.23 -24.88
N GLN A 447 15.52 17.42 -24.78
CA GLN A 447 15.72 16.51 -23.66
C GLN A 447 15.96 17.26 -22.33
N LEU A 448 16.67 18.40 -22.37
CA LEU A 448 16.85 19.27 -21.20
C LEU A 448 15.52 19.83 -20.69
N ALA A 449 14.67 20.33 -21.60
CA ALA A 449 13.34 20.82 -21.24
C ALA A 449 12.46 19.70 -20.65
N ASN A 450 12.51 18.50 -21.25
CA ASN A 450 11.80 17.33 -20.72
C ASN A 450 12.30 16.94 -19.32
N LEU A 451 13.62 16.91 -19.11
CA LEU A 451 14.18 16.60 -17.79
C LEU A 451 13.78 17.65 -16.75
N GLU A 452 13.86 18.93 -17.07
CA GLU A 452 13.43 20.04 -16.18
C GLU A 452 11.97 19.88 -15.77
N GLU A 453 11.09 19.58 -16.72
CA GLU A 453 9.68 19.32 -16.43
C GLU A 453 9.50 18.13 -15.48
N GLN A 454 10.22 17.02 -15.70
CA GLN A 454 10.16 15.86 -14.81
C GLN A 454 10.71 16.18 -13.40
N VAL A 455 11.70 17.07 -13.29
CA VAL A 455 12.22 17.51 -11.98
C VAL A 455 11.15 18.32 -11.23
N VAL A 456 10.45 19.25 -11.91
CA VAL A 456 9.32 19.99 -11.32
C VAL A 456 8.21 19.04 -10.85
N VAL A 457 7.87 18.05 -11.68
CA VAL A 457 6.88 17.03 -11.29
C VAL A 457 7.37 16.20 -10.11
N CYS A 458 8.67 15.91 -10.01
CA CYS A 458 9.25 15.22 -8.86
C CYS A 458 9.04 16.00 -7.56
N PHE A 459 9.24 17.33 -7.56
CA PHE A 459 8.93 18.17 -6.40
C PHE A 459 7.43 18.12 -6.01
N LEU A 460 6.52 18.22 -6.99
CA LEU A 460 5.08 18.09 -6.74
C LEU A 460 4.72 16.75 -6.10
N LEU A 461 5.34 15.67 -6.60
CA LEU A 461 5.14 14.32 -6.07
C LEU A 461 5.68 14.18 -4.65
N ILE A 462 6.88 14.71 -4.40
CA ILE A 462 7.47 14.73 -3.05
C ILE A 462 6.54 15.48 -2.10
N ASN A 463 6.06 16.66 -2.46
CA ASN A 463 5.19 17.45 -1.59
C ASN A 463 3.86 16.75 -1.32
N LYS A 464 3.24 16.18 -2.36
CA LYS A 464 2.04 15.36 -2.20
C LYS A 464 2.27 14.15 -1.30
N ALA A 465 3.40 13.48 -1.47
CA ALA A 465 3.78 12.30 -0.70
C ALA A 465 4.03 12.66 0.79
N ARG A 466 4.72 13.77 1.06
CA ARG A 466 4.92 14.34 2.40
C ARG A 466 3.61 14.73 3.06
N GLY A 467 2.72 15.42 2.34
CA GLY A 467 1.39 15.79 2.84
C GLY A 467 0.55 14.57 3.23
N ASN A 468 0.51 13.53 2.38
CA ASN A 468 -0.23 12.30 2.67
C ASN A 468 0.31 11.59 3.92
N VAL A 469 1.64 11.46 4.05
CA VAL A 469 2.24 10.81 5.23
C VAL A 469 1.98 11.63 6.49
N LEU A 470 2.16 12.96 6.43
CA LEU A 470 1.90 13.83 7.57
C LEU A 470 0.43 13.75 8.01
N GLN A 471 -0.51 13.82 7.07
CA GLN A 471 -1.94 13.74 7.34
C GLN A 471 -2.28 12.44 8.08
N GLU A 472 -1.85 11.29 7.55
CA GLU A 472 -2.20 9.99 8.11
C GLU A 472 -1.55 9.74 9.47
N PHE A 473 -0.36 10.27 9.70
CA PHE A 473 0.28 10.19 11.01
C PHE A 473 -0.30 11.17 12.02
N SER A 474 -0.89 12.29 11.57
CA SER A 474 -1.55 13.29 12.42
C SER A 474 -2.94 12.89 12.89
N LEU A 475 -3.62 12.02 12.15
CA LEU A 475 -4.91 11.46 12.54
C LEU A 475 -4.71 10.53 13.76
N LYS A 476 -5.29 10.92 14.89
CA LYS A 476 -5.37 10.09 16.10
C LYS A 476 -6.41 9.00 15.87
N ALA A 477 -6.02 7.75 16.08
CA ALA A 477 -6.86 6.56 15.90
C ALA A 477 -7.83 6.34 17.06
#